data_AF-A0A0F4NHS3-F1
#
_entry.id   AF-A0A0F4NHS3-F1
#
_cell.length_a   1.000
_cell.length_b   1.000
_cell.length_c   1.000
_cell.angle_alpha   90.00
_cell.angle_beta   90.00
_cell.angle_gamma   90.00
#
_symmetry.space_group_name_H-M   'P 1'
#
loop_
_entity.id
_entity.type
_entity.pdbx_description
1 polymer ?
#
loop_
_entity_poly.entity_id
_entity_poly.type
_entity_poly.pdbx_seq_one_letter_code
_entity_poly.pdbx_strand_id
1 'polypeptide(L)'
;MTITVYYSDSNSRAINVLGDETEIKALRAEWSDAKARAEADSFFILLESEQPLEGIAGKRLKAQKDRGELPKFLKNREHTKQAVKKGKFRYRPTLVGGCVSVAACNKGAGVLASACISCENAVFLPGSRAALEQTKEFYEAQLAEGAPKRARQEYEANIKQIDRFLQRLIESKEVI
;
A
#
# COMPACT_ATOMS: atom_id res chain seq x y z
N MET A 1 -3.74 27.99 13.41
CA MET A 1 -4.29 26.96 12.50
C MET A 1 -3.77 25.60 12.95
N THR A 2 -4.59 24.85 13.66
CA THR A 2 -4.19 23.63 14.38
C THR A 2 -4.59 22.44 13.52
N ILE A 3 -3.62 21.70 12.97
CA ILE A 3 -3.87 20.50 12.17
C ILE A 3 -4.15 19.36 13.15
N THR A 4 -5.43 19.11 13.41
CA THR A 4 -5.89 17.96 14.19
C THR A 4 -6.00 16.73 13.29
N VAL A 5 -5.52 15.59 13.78
CA VAL A 5 -5.42 14.32 13.04
C VAL A 5 -6.79 13.64 13.03
N TYR A 6 -7.45 13.59 11.87
CA TYR A 6 -8.82 13.12 11.67
C TYR A 6 -8.89 11.71 11.10
N TYR A 7 -9.08 10.72 11.98
CA TYR A 7 -9.45 9.34 11.67
C TYR A 7 -8.45 8.58 10.80
N SER A 8 -7.24 8.33 11.31
CA SER A 8 -6.32 7.31 10.77
C SER A 8 -6.22 7.23 9.23
N ASP A 9 -6.07 8.36 8.57
CA ASP A 9 -5.68 8.54 7.15
C ASP A 9 -6.61 8.00 6.05
N SER A 10 -7.83 8.52 5.97
CA SER A 10 -8.55 8.55 4.68
C SER A 10 -9.68 9.59 4.60
N ASN A 11 -9.69 10.60 5.47
CA ASN A 11 -10.80 11.55 5.49
C ASN A 11 -10.35 13.02 5.47
N SER A 12 -9.92 13.48 4.30
CA SER A 12 -9.63 14.91 4.08
C SER A 12 -10.87 15.80 4.12
N ARG A 13 -12.07 15.23 4.33
CA ARG A 13 -13.37 15.93 4.26
C ARG A 13 -14.27 15.69 5.49
N ALA A 14 -13.81 15.02 6.55
CA ALA A 14 -14.64 14.77 7.73
C ALA A 14 -14.68 15.95 8.70
N ILE A 15 -15.86 16.14 9.29
CA ILE A 15 -16.12 17.09 10.37
C ILE A 15 -15.79 16.41 11.72
N ASN A 16 -15.35 17.19 12.71
CA ASN A 16 -15.15 16.71 14.08
C ASN A 16 -16.46 16.38 14.77
N VAL A 17 -16.88 15.12 14.66
CA VAL A 17 -18.05 14.63 15.39
C VAL A 17 -17.77 14.28 16.84
N LEU A 18 -16.49 14.14 17.23
CA LEU A 18 -16.13 13.74 18.59
C LEU A 18 -15.95 14.94 19.53
N GLY A 19 -15.56 16.12 19.03
CA GLY A 19 -15.27 17.28 19.89
C GLY A 19 -13.80 17.31 20.36
N ASP A 20 -13.46 18.13 21.37
CA ASP A 20 -12.05 18.40 21.75
C ASP A 20 -11.77 18.33 23.26
N GLU A 21 -12.63 17.60 23.96
CA GLU A 21 -12.51 17.31 25.39
C GLU A 21 -11.21 16.53 25.71
N THR A 22 -10.79 16.60 26.96
CA THR A 22 -9.53 16.01 27.45
C THR A 22 -9.47 14.50 27.27
N GLU A 23 -10.57 13.83 27.56
CA GLU A 23 -10.80 12.40 27.45
C GLU A 23 -10.68 11.96 25.99
N ILE A 24 -11.23 12.76 25.08
CA ILE A 24 -11.21 12.49 23.64
C ILE A 24 -9.79 12.67 23.08
N LYS A 25 -9.05 13.67 23.58
CA LYS A 25 -7.63 13.82 23.25
C LYS A 25 -6.79 12.64 23.74
N ALA A 26 -7.06 12.14 24.94
CA ALA A 26 -6.40 10.94 25.47
C ALA A 26 -6.70 9.71 24.61
N LEU A 27 -7.98 9.49 24.26
CA LEU A 27 -8.41 8.40 23.38
C LEU A 27 -7.73 8.48 22.00
N ARG A 28 -7.65 9.67 21.40
CA ARG A 28 -6.95 9.88 20.12
C ARG A 28 -5.46 9.57 20.22
N ALA A 29 -4.82 9.94 21.33
CA ALA A 29 -3.41 9.66 21.55
C ALA A 29 -3.15 8.14 21.67
N GLU A 30 -4.02 7.44 22.40
CA GLU A 30 -3.97 5.98 22.52
C GLU A 30 -4.19 5.30 21.17
N TRP A 31 -5.22 5.71 20.42
CA TRP A 31 -5.49 5.19 19.08
C TRP A 31 -4.33 5.42 18.11
N SER A 32 -3.73 6.61 18.13
CA SER A 32 -2.57 6.95 17.31
C SER A 32 -1.37 6.06 17.65
N ASP A 33 -1.15 5.79 18.92
CA ASP A 33 -0.07 4.90 19.36
C ASP A 33 -0.33 3.43 18.97
N ALA A 34 -1.56 2.95 19.14
CA ALA A 34 -1.98 1.61 18.73
C ALA A 34 -1.86 1.42 17.20
N LYS A 35 -2.32 2.39 16.42
CA LYS A 35 -2.17 2.39 14.96
C LYS A 35 -0.70 2.33 14.54
N ALA A 36 0.15 3.16 15.16
CA ALA A 36 1.57 3.17 14.82
C ALA A 36 2.27 1.85 15.16
N ARG A 37 1.88 1.18 16.24
CA ARG A 37 2.33 -0.20 16.53
C ARG A 37 1.89 -1.15 15.42
N ALA A 38 0.59 -1.17 15.09
CA ALA A 38 0.05 -2.08 14.09
C ALA A 38 0.68 -1.90 12.70
N GLU A 39 0.90 -0.66 12.25
CA GLU A 39 1.57 -0.39 10.97
C GLU A 39 3.05 -0.81 10.99
N ALA A 40 3.76 -0.58 12.09
CA ALA A 40 5.14 -1.03 12.24
C ALA A 40 5.21 -2.56 12.24
N ASP A 41 4.36 -3.25 12.99
CA ASP A 41 4.33 -4.71 13.05
C ASP A 41 3.98 -5.31 11.68
N SER A 42 2.99 -4.76 10.99
CA SER A 42 2.62 -5.18 9.64
C SER A 42 3.80 -5.03 8.66
N PHE A 43 4.58 -3.96 8.79
CA PHE A 43 5.77 -3.74 7.96
C PHE A 43 6.88 -4.73 8.28
N PHE A 44 7.10 -5.07 9.55
CA PHE A 44 8.10 -6.06 9.90
C PHE A 44 7.69 -7.47 9.47
N ILE A 45 6.41 -7.83 9.57
CA ILE A 45 5.89 -9.07 8.99
C ILE A 45 6.19 -9.14 7.48
N LEU A 46 6.00 -8.03 6.77
CA LEU A 46 6.36 -7.92 5.35
C LEU A 46 7.87 -8.10 5.13
N LEU A 47 8.72 -7.40 5.89
CA LEU A 47 10.18 -7.47 5.73
C LEU A 47 10.76 -8.84 6.10
N GLU A 48 10.23 -9.47 7.15
CA GLU A 48 10.62 -10.79 7.62
C GLU A 48 10.06 -11.90 6.72
N SER A 49 9.01 -11.59 5.93
CA SER A 49 8.55 -12.51 4.90
C SER A 49 9.61 -12.66 3.81
N GLU A 50 9.84 -13.91 3.41
CA GLU A 50 10.62 -14.25 2.22
C GLU A 50 9.73 -14.26 0.95
N GLN A 51 8.55 -13.64 1.04
CA GLN A 51 7.64 -13.54 -0.08
C GLN A 51 8.17 -12.55 -1.12
N PRO A 52 7.84 -12.76 -2.41
CA PRO A 52 8.17 -11.80 -3.45
C PRO A 52 7.41 -10.49 -3.22
N LEU A 53 8.16 -9.38 -3.28
CA LEU A 53 7.61 -8.03 -3.21
C LEU A 53 7.65 -7.41 -4.60
N GLU A 54 6.48 -7.21 -5.18
CA GLU A 54 6.30 -6.61 -6.51
C GLU A 54 5.69 -5.21 -6.43
N GLY A 55 5.57 -4.53 -7.58
CA GLY A 55 5.22 -3.11 -7.64
C GLY A 55 6.45 -2.20 -7.43
N ILE A 56 6.25 -0.89 -7.59
CA ILE A 56 7.36 0.08 -7.58
C ILE A 56 7.98 0.16 -6.18
N ALA A 57 7.16 0.34 -5.14
CA ALA A 57 7.66 0.37 -3.77
C ALA A 57 8.14 -1.00 -3.30
N GLY A 58 7.45 -2.08 -3.67
CA GLY A 58 7.84 -3.45 -3.30
C GLY A 58 9.24 -3.81 -3.79
N LYS A 59 9.53 -3.55 -5.07
CA LYS A 59 10.87 -3.76 -5.65
C LYS A 59 11.93 -2.92 -4.97
N ARG A 60 11.63 -1.64 -4.71
CA ARG A 60 12.55 -0.74 -4.02
C ARG A 60 12.86 -1.25 -2.61
N LEU A 61 11.85 -1.66 -1.86
CA LEU A 61 12.00 -2.20 -0.50
C LEU A 61 12.81 -3.50 -0.51
N LYS A 62 12.48 -4.45 -1.39
CA LYS A 62 13.25 -5.70 -1.54
C LYS A 62 14.70 -5.43 -1.86
N ALA A 63 14.97 -4.60 -2.87
CA ALA A 63 16.34 -4.27 -3.25
C ALA A 63 17.11 -3.51 -2.16
N GLN A 64 16.44 -2.74 -1.30
CA GLN A 64 17.05 -2.09 -0.12
C GLN A 64 17.32 -3.09 1.01
N LYS A 65 16.41 -4.06 1.23
CA LYS A 65 16.60 -5.18 2.18
C LYS A 65 17.82 -6.01 1.78
N ASP A 66 17.85 -6.47 0.53
CA ASP A 66 18.87 -7.38 0.01
C ASP A 66 20.28 -6.75 0.03
N ARG A 67 20.37 -5.42 -0.17
CA ARG A 67 21.63 -4.67 -0.08
C ARG A 67 22.01 -4.22 1.34
N GLY A 68 21.16 -4.46 2.35
CA GLY A 68 21.39 -3.96 3.71
C GLY A 68 21.25 -2.42 3.86
N GLU A 69 20.69 -1.75 2.85
CA GLU A 69 20.57 -0.30 2.69
C GLU A 69 19.25 0.26 3.24
N LEU A 70 18.46 -0.55 3.97
CA LEU A 70 17.26 -0.04 4.63
C LEU A 70 17.61 1.16 5.54
N PRO A 71 16.82 2.24 5.50
CA PRO A 71 16.98 3.36 6.42
C PRO A 71 17.04 2.89 7.88
N LYS A 72 17.88 3.54 8.70
CA LYS A 72 18.07 3.14 10.12
C LYS A 72 16.75 2.99 10.89
N PHE A 73 15.78 3.86 10.61
CA PHE A 73 14.47 3.82 11.27
C PHE A 73 13.61 2.61 10.90
N LEU A 74 13.90 1.92 9.79
CA LEU A 74 13.23 0.68 9.36
C LEU A 74 13.92 -0.59 9.84
N LYS A 75 15.09 -0.49 10.48
CA LYS A 75 15.84 -1.65 11.01
C LYS A 75 15.37 -2.09 12.41
N ASN A 76 14.54 -1.29 13.07
CA ASN A 76 14.08 -1.55 14.43
C ASN A 76 12.59 -1.18 14.57
N ARG A 77 11.80 -2.09 15.18
CA ARG A 77 10.35 -1.93 15.35
C ARG A 77 9.96 -0.66 16.09
N GLU A 78 10.63 -0.33 17.18
CA GLU A 78 10.37 0.89 17.95
C GLU A 78 10.71 2.17 17.17
N HIS A 79 11.82 2.18 16.43
CA HIS A 79 12.15 3.31 15.58
C HIS A 79 11.17 3.46 14.41
N THR A 80 10.67 2.36 13.85
CA THR A 80 9.64 2.38 12.80
C THR A 80 8.33 2.92 13.36
N LYS A 81 7.89 2.43 14.53
CA LYS A 81 6.71 2.95 15.25
C LYS A 81 6.83 4.46 15.46
N GLN A 82 7.98 4.94 15.94
CA GLN A 82 8.20 6.39 16.11
C GLN A 82 8.18 7.15 14.78
N ALA A 83 8.70 6.57 13.70
CA ALA A 83 8.64 7.17 12.36
C ALA A 83 7.20 7.26 11.85
N VAL A 84 6.37 6.23 12.11
CA VAL A 84 4.93 6.24 11.79
C VAL A 84 4.21 7.33 12.59
N LYS A 85 4.41 7.42 13.92
CA LYS A 85 3.80 8.48 14.75
C LYS A 85 4.18 9.89 14.28
N LYS A 86 5.40 10.06 13.78
CA LYS A 86 5.92 11.33 13.25
C LYS A 86 5.51 11.59 11.79
N GLY A 87 4.73 10.70 11.17
CA GLY A 87 4.32 10.83 9.77
C GLY A 87 5.48 10.77 8.77
N LYS A 88 6.59 10.12 9.11
CA LYS A 88 7.77 9.98 8.23
C LYS A 88 7.75 8.69 7.40
N PHE A 89 7.01 7.70 7.88
CA PHE A 89 6.88 6.40 7.24
C PHE A 89 5.46 5.91 7.42
N ARG A 90 5.02 5.06 6.50
CA ARG A 90 3.75 4.39 6.60
C ARG A 90 3.82 3.04 5.91
N TYR A 91 3.11 2.07 6.46
CA TYR A 91 2.79 0.84 5.75
C TYR A 91 1.38 0.40 6.16
N ARG A 92 0.51 0.23 5.16
CA ARG A 92 -0.84 -0.29 5.36
C ARG A 92 -1.04 -1.51 4.47
N PRO A 93 -1.46 -2.66 5.03
CA PRO A 93 -2.02 -3.75 4.24
C PRO A 93 -3.25 -3.24 3.47
N THR A 94 -3.41 -3.69 2.23
CA THR A 94 -4.54 -3.37 1.37
C THR A 94 -5.05 -4.64 0.69
N LEU A 95 -6.22 -4.58 0.07
CA LEU A 95 -6.77 -5.71 -0.69
C LEU A 95 -5.85 -6.17 -1.83
N VAL A 96 -5.01 -5.27 -2.33
CA VAL A 96 -4.04 -5.52 -3.39
C VAL A 96 -2.63 -5.75 -2.85
N GLY A 97 -2.44 -6.02 -1.56
CA GLY A 97 -1.15 -6.25 -0.93
C GLY A 97 -0.84 -5.21 0.14
N GLY A 98 -0.08 -4.18 -0.21
CA GLY A 98 0.31 -3.12 0.71
C GLY A 98 0.54 -1.77 0.06
N CYS A 99 0.61 -0.73 0.88
CA CYS A 99 0.86 0.63 0.45
C CYS A 99 1.76 1.36 1.45
N VAL A 100 2.79 2.05 0.94
CA VAL A 100 3.74 2.83 1.75
C VAL A 100 3.54 4.35 1.69
N SER A 101 2.42 4.79 1.10
CA SER A 101 2.10 6.21 0.99
C SER A 101 1.83 6.80 2.36
N VAL A 102 2.62 7.81 2.75
CA VAL A 102 2.36 8.64 3.93
C VAL A 102 1.10 9.50 3.71
N ALA A 103 0.86 9.96 2.49
CA ALA A 103 -0.33 10.71 2.14
C ALA A 103 -1.57 9.80 2.02
N ALA A 104 -2.74 10.37 2.32
CA ALA A 104 -4.02 9.72 2.06
C ALA A 104 -4.18 9.43 0.56
N CYS A 105 -4.76 8.27 0.22
CA CYS A 105 -5.00 7.93 -1.17
C CYS A 105 -6.23 8.69 -1.67
N ASN A 106 -6.07 9.42 -2.78
CA ASN A 106 -7.17 10.05 -3.49
C ASN A 106 -7.66 9.23 -4.69
N LYS A 107 -6.98 8.14 -5.02
CA LYS A 107 -7.40 7.19 -6.04
C LYS A 107 -8.34 6.20 -5.37
N GLY A 108 -9.61 6.17 -5.78
CA GLY A 108 -10.64 5.36 -5.16
C GLY A 108 -10.20 3.91 -5.01
N ALA A 109 -10.19 3.39 -3.79
CA ALA A 109 -9.98 1.98 -3.52
C ALA A 109 -11.25 1.21 -3.95
N GLY A 110 -11.37 0.94 -5.24
CA GLY A 110 -12.33 -0.04 -5.75
C GLY A 110 -11.80 -1.46 -5.57
N VAL A 111 -12.62 -2.44 -5.94
CA VAL A 111 -12.26 -3.87 -5.97
C VAL A 111 -11.07 -4.13 -6.91
N LEU A 112 -10.88 -3.29 -7.92
CA LEU A 112 -9.84 -3.42 -8.93
C LEU A 112 -8.53 -2.74 -8.50
N ALA A 113 -7.40 -3.37 -8.84
CA ALA A 113 -6.05 -2.88 -8.60
C ALA A 113 -5.59 -1.78 -9.58
N SER A 114 -6.50 -1.27 -10.44
CA SER A 114 -6.22 -0.35 -11.55
C SER A 114 -5.34 0.83 -11.16
N ALA A 115 -5.72 1.53 -10.08
CA ALA A 115 -5.00 2.69 -9.57
C ALA A 115 -3.62 2.35 -8.97
N CYS A 116 -3.43 1.11 -8.52
CA CYS A 116 -2.24 0.66 -7.82
C CYS A 116 -1.17 0.13 -8.77
N ILE A 117 -1.54 -0.35 -9.97
CA ILE A 117 -0.61 -0.90 -10.97
C ILE A 117 0.53 0.07 -11.29
N SER A 118 0.19 1.34 -11.52
CA SER A 118 1.14 2.43 -11.82
C SER A 118 1.51 3.27 -10.60
N CYS A 119 1.11 2.89 -9.39
CA CYS A 119 1.37 3.68 -8.19
C CYS A 119 2.78 3.43 -7.66
N GLU A 120 3.53 4.51 -7.45
CA GLU A 120 4.89 4.47 -6.89
C GLU A 120 4.95 3.87 -5.47
N ASN A 121 3.83 3.92 -4.75
CA ASN A 121 3.71 3.50 -3.35
C ASN A 121 3.09 2.10 -3.18
N ALA A 122 2.74 1.40 -4.27
CA ALA A 122 2.12 0.09 -4.19
C ALA A 122 3.16 -1.02 -3.97
N VAL A 123 2.78 -1.97 -3.11
CA VAL A 123 3.50 -3.22 -2.85
C VAL A 123 2.55 -4.36 -3.15
N PHE A 124 2.88 -5.19 -4.13
CA PHE A 124 2.13 -6.38 -4.47
C PHE A 124 2.77 -7.62 -3.82
N LEU A 125 1.92 -8.50 -3.31
CA LEU A 125 2.26 -9.75 -2.63
C LEU A 125 1.62 -10.92 -3.37
N PRO A 126 1.99 -12.18 -3.07
CA PRO A 126 1.30 -13.34 -3.64
C PRO A 126 -0.23 -13.31 -3.47
N GLY A 127 -0.72 -12.77 -2.34
CA GLY A 127 -2.14 -12.58 -2.08
C GLY A 127 -2.84 -11.58 -3.01
N SER A 128 -2.09 -10.70 -3.68
CA SER A 128 -2.61 -9.70 -4.62
C SER A 128 -3.07 -10.29 -5.96
N ARG A 129 -2.74 -11.55 -6.21
CA ARG A 129 -2.96 -12.22 -7.50
C ARG A 129 -4.41 -12.13 -7.99
N ALA A 130 -5.38 -12.46 -7.14
CA ALA A 130 -6.79 -12.45 -7.51
C ALA A 130 -7.26 -11.04 -7.94
N ALA A 131 -6.82 -9.99 -7.23
CA ALA A 131 -7.16 -8.62 -7.58
C ALA A 131 -6.50 -8.17 -8.90
N LEU A 132 -5.26 -8.61 -9.16
CA LEU A 132 -4.55 -8.33 -10.41
C LEU A 132 -5.21 -9.04 -11.61
N GLU A 133 -5.57 -10.31 -11.45
CA GLU A 133 -6.28 -11.11 -12.48
C GLU A 133 -7.65 -10.50 -12.80
N GLN A 134 -8.46 -10.18 -11.80
CA GLN A 134 -9.75 -9.49 -12.01
C GLN A 134 -9.59 -8.14 -12.72
N THR A 135 -8.52 -7.40 -12.42
CA THR A 135 -8.24 -6.12 -13.09
C THR A 135 -7.83 -6.33 -14.54
N LYS A 136 -7.07 -7.39 -14.83
CA LYS A 136 -6.70 -7.77 -16.19
C LYS A 136 -7.94 -8.16 -17.00
N GLU A 137 -8.79 -9.03 -16.47
CA GLU A 137 -10.05 -9.45 -17.11
C GLU A 137 -10.96 -8.26 -17.43
N PHE A 138 -11.09 -7.32 -16.49
CA PHE A 138 -11.83 -6.09 -16.71
C PHE A 138 -11.27 -5.28 -17.89
N TYR A 139 -9.94 -5.11 -17.97
CA TYR A 139 -9.32 -4.39 -19.07
C TYR A 139 -9.49 -5.10 -20.41
N GLU A 140 -9.35 -6.43 -20.46
CA GLU A 140 -9.54 -7.22 -21.67
C GLU A 140 -10.98 -7.14 -22.18
N ALA A 141 -11.97 -7.22 -21.28
CA ALA A 141 -13.38 -7.05 -21.61
C ALA A 141 -13.65 -5.66 -22.22
N GLN A 142 -13.14 -4.60 -21.59
CA GLN A 142 -13.30 -3.23 -22.11
C GLN A 142 -12.62 -3.03 -23.47
N LEU A 143 -11.48 -3.67 -23.71
CA LEU A 143 -10.79 -3.63 -24.99
C LEU A 143 -11.63 -4.32 -26.09
N ALA A 144 -12.24 -5.46 -25.78
CA ALA A 144 -13.13 -6.20 -26.68
C ALA A 144 -14.42 -5.41 -27.01
N GLU A 145 -14.96 -4.67 -26.05
CA GLU A 145 -16.13 -3.79 -26.23
C GLU A 145 -15.82 -2.50 -27.02
N GLY A 146 -14.57 -2.28 -27.41
CA GLY A 146 -14.19 -1.12 -28.23
C GLY A 146 -13.87 0.13 -27.43
N ALA A 147 -13.15 0.00 -26.31
CA ALA A 147 -12.71 1.12 -25.48
C ALA A 147 -12.12 2.31 -26.29
N PRO A 148 -12.36 3.56 -25.84
CA PRO A 148 -11.79 4.76 -26.46
C PRO A 148 -10.27 4.69 -26.60
N LYS A 149 -9.69 5.30 -27.65
CA LYS A 149 -8.25 5.21 -27.98
C LYS A 149 -7.33 5.51 -26.79
N ARG A 150 -7.65 6.52 -25.96
CA ARG A 150 -6.86 6.86 -24.75
C ARG A 150 -6.90 5.75 -23.70
N ALA A 151 -8.09 5.23 -23.40
CA ALA A 151 -8.26 4.13 -22.45
C ALA A 151 -7.61 2.83 -22.95
N ARG A 152 -7.71 2.55 -24.26
CA ARG A 152 -7.08 1.38 -24.89
C ARG A 152 -5.57 1.33 -24.64
N GLN A 153 -4.86 2.43 -24.85
CA GLN A 153 -3.41 2.50 -24.62
C GLN A 153 -3.05 2.26 -23.14
N GLU A 154 -3.83 2.83 -22.22
CA GLU A 154 -3.64 2.64 -20.78
C GLU A 154 -3.88 1.19 -20.38
N TYR A 155 -4.97 0.58 -20.86
CA TYR A 155 -5.33 -0.80 -20.55
C TYR A 155 -4.29 -1.79 -21.07
N GLU A 156 -3.85 -1.65 -22.32
CA GLU A 156 -2.79 -2.49 -22.89
C GLU A 156 -1.47 -2.36 -22.10
N ALA A 157 -1.11 -1.14 -21.68
CA ALA A 157 0.08 -0.91 -20.88
C ALA A 157 -0.04 -1.54 -19.48
N ASN A 158 -1.21 -1.43 -18.85
CA ASN A 158 -1.48 -1.99 -17.54
C ASN A 158 -1.55 -3.52 -17.56
N ILE A 159 -2.14 -4.13 -18.59
CA ILE A 159 -2.15 -5.59 -18.80
C ILE A 159 -0.70 -6.12 -18.84
N LYS A 160 0.17 -5.49 -19.65
CA LYS A 160 1.60 -5.84 -19.70
C LYS A 160 2.33 -5.66 -18.37
N GLN A 161 1.89 -4.74 -17.51
CA GLN A 161 2.43 -4.60 -16.15
C GLN A 161 1.93 -5.71 -15.23
N ILE A 162 0.62 -6.00 -15.27
CA ILE A 162 0.00 -7.08 -14.51
C ILE A 162 0.67 -8.42 -14.82
N ASP A 163 0.85 -8.76 -16.10
CA ASP A 163 1.49 -10.02 -16.50
C ASP A 163 2.89 -10.17 -15.91
N ARG A 164 3.68 -9.09 -15.92
CA ARG A 164 5.02 -9.07 -15.31
C ARG A 164 4.97 -9.23 -13.80
N PHE A 165 3.99 -8.65 -13.11
CA PHE A 165 3.81 -8.84 -11.68
C PHE A 165 3.43 -10.30 -11.38
N LEU A 166 2.45 -10.85 -12.11
CA LEU A 166 1.96 -12.21 -11.90
C LEU A 166 3.05 -13.26 -12.10
N GLN A 167 3.87 -13.15 -13.15
CA GLN A 167 5.00 -14.06 -13.38
C GLN A 167 5.96 -14.11 -12.18
N ARG A 168 6.37 -12.95 -11.67
CA ARG A 168 7.35 -12.84 -10.58
C ARG A 168 6.79 -13.20 -9.21
N LEU A 169 5.47 -13.08 -9.04
CA LEU A 169 4.79 -13.54 -7.83
C LEU A 169 4.72 -15.08 -7.78
N ILE A 170 4.82 -15.78 -8.92
CA ILE A 170 4.82 -17.26 -9.02
C ILE A 170 6.21 -17.85 -8.80
N GLU A 171 7.26 -17.26 -9.38
CA GLU A 171 8.66 -17.78 -9.37
C GLU A 171 9.25 -18.01 -7.96
N SER A 172 8.60 -17.54 -6.90
CA SER A 172 9.00 -17.80 -5.51
C SER A 172 8.52 -19.13 -4.92
N LYS A 173 7.64 -19.87 -5.60
CA LYS A 173 7.12 -21.17 -5.14
C LYS A 173 7.95 -22.38 -5.60
N GLU A 174 8.88 -22.23 -6.54
CA GLU A 174 9.60 -23.36 -7.14
C GLU A 174 11.02 -23.59 -6.59
N VAL A 175 11.38 -22.94 -5.48
CA VAL A 175 12.63 -23.24 -4.76
C VAL A 175 12.28 -23.90 -3.42
N ILE A 176 11.89 -25.18 -3.48
CA ILE A 176 11.94 -26.14 -2.37
C ILE A 176 12.47 -27.46 -2.92
#